data_AF-A0AAV8EL68-F1
#
_entry.id   AF-A0AAV8EL68-F1
#
_cell.length_a   1.000
_cell.length_b   1.000
_cell.length_c   1.000
_cell.angle_alpha   90.00
_cell.angle_beta   90.00
_cell.angle_gamma   90.00
#
_symmetry.space_group_name_H-M   'P 1'
#
loop_
_entity.id
_entity.type
_entity.pdbx_description
1 polymer ?
#
loop_
_entity_poly.entity_id
_entity_poly.type
_entity_poly.pdbx_seq_one_letter_code
_entity_poly.pdbx_strand_id
1 'polypeptide(L)'
;MLTYLTSAIFTSLLLLLVSTKSKGYEVLVIPNPSLSPSDIDLLEFPLNLEYLEAEFFLWGSLGYGLDMVAPNLTAGGPPPIGGKKANLDPVTRDIILQFAYQEVGHLRAIKRTVKGFPRPLLDISAENFAKIINNAMKYPLYPPFDPYANGLNFLIASYIIPYVGLTGYVGANPKLQSAQAKRLVAGLLGVESAQDAVIRALLHERASLKVQPYDITVAELTNRISDLRNDIGKQGLKNEGLIVPLELGAEGRISGNVIAGDRDSVAYDR
;
A
#
# COMPACT_ATOMS: atom_id res chain seq x y z
N MET A 1 -2.81 44.57 -48.17
CA MET A 1 -2.73 43.14 -48.50
C MET A 1 -2.58 42.41 -47.16
N LEU A 2 -3.70 41.81 -46.71
CA LEU A 2 -3.90 40.71 -45.73
C LEU A 2 -2.84 40.44 -44.64
N THR A 3 -3.10 40.05 -43.39
CA THR A 3 -4.22 40.00 -42.42
C THR A 3 -3.68 39.14 -41.24
N TYR A 4 -4.14 39.42 -40.01
CA TYR A 4 -4.25 38.53 -38.84
C TYR A 4 -3.02 37.73 -38.34
N LEU A 5 -2.57 38.05 -37.11
CA LEU A 5 -1.97 37.06 -36.21
C LEU A 5 -2.96 36.79 -35.06
N THR A 6 -3.71 35.70 -35.19
CA THR A 6 -4.56 35.14 -34.14
C THR A 6 -3.87 33.95 -33.48
N SER A 7 -4.03 33.87 -32.16
CA SER A 7 -3.76 32.76 -31.23
C SER A 7 -4.13 31.37 -31.79
N ALA A 8 -3.33 30.34 -31.46
CA ALA A 8 -3.82 29.05 -30.92
C ALA A 8 -2.73 27.94 -30.75
N ILE A 9 -2.60 27.48 -29.50
CA ILE A 9 -2.75 26.06 -29.07
C ILE A 9 -1.63 25.03 -29.35
N PHE A 10 -1.00 24.60 -28.25
CA PHE A 10 -0.68 23.22 -27.85
C PHE A 10 -1.11 22.09 -28.80
N THR A 11 -0.21 21.20 -29.24
CA THR A 11 -0.34 19.72 -29.13
C THR A 11 0.77 18.95 -29.88
N SER A 12 1.11 17.78 -29.30
CA SER A 12 1.80 16.61 -29.87
C SER A 12 3.31 16.73 -30.13
N LEU A 13 4.19 16.03 -29.38
CA LEU A 13 4.36 14.58 -29.29
C LEU A 13 4.72 13.95 -30.64
N LEU A 14 5.84 13.21 -30.63
CA LEU A 14 6.25 12.21 -31.63
C LEU A 14 6.95 12.76 -32.89
N LEU A 15 8.27 12.95 -32.80
CA LEU A 15 9.22 12.75 -33.90
C LEU A 15 10.64 12.81 -33.34
N LEU A 16 11.21 11.63 -33.04
CA LEU A 16 12.63 11.29 -33.23
C LEU A 16 12.76 9.77 -33.07
N LEU A 17 12.08 9.04 -33.98
CA LEU A 17 12.53 7.73 -34.43
C LEU A 17 13.82 7.96 -35.24
N VAL A 18 14.96 8.00 -34.57
CA VAL A 18 16.24 7.76 -35.23
C VAL A 18 16.53 6.28 -35.08
N SER A 19 16.32 5.57 -36.18
CA SER A 19 16.91 4.27 -36.46
C SER A 19 18.44 4.36 -36.32
N THR A 20 18.98 3.98 -35.17
CA THR A 20 20.37 3.56 -35.05
C THR A 20 20.40 2.04 -34.93
N LYS A 21 21.17 1.44 -35.84
CA LYS A 21 21.40 0.00 -35.91
C LYS A 21 21.80 -0.55 -34.54
N SER A 22 21.07 -1.56 -34.08
CA SER A 22 21.39 -2.35 -32.89
C SER A 22 22.80 -2.95 -33.04
N LYS A 23 23.79 -2.29 -32.46
CA LYS A 23 24.96 -2.97 -31.91
C LYS A 23 24.56 -3.27 -30.48
N GLY A 24 24.53 -4.55 -30.11
CA GLY A 24 24.26 -4.98 -28.76
C GLY A 24 25.15 -4.17 -27.81
N TYR A 25 24.51 -3.34 -26.99
CA TYR A 25 25.15 -2.90 -25.78
C TYR A 25 25.29 -4.17 -24.95
N GLU A 26 26.51 -4.69 -24.85
CA GLU A 26 26.89 -5.32 -23.59
C GLU A 26 26.54 -4.29 -22.52
N VAL A 27 25.48 -4.58 -21.75
CA VAL A 27 25.25 -3.90 -20.49
C VAL A 27 26.56 -4.09 -19.75
N LEU A 28 27.32 -3.01 -19.61
CA LEU A 28 28.42 -2.96 -18.66
C LEU A 28 27.79 -3.39 -17.35
N VAL A 29 28.06 -4.63 -16.94
CA VAL A 29 27.82 -5.11 -15.59
C VAL A 29 28.81 -4.31 -14.75
N ILE A 30 28.42 -3.07 -14.42
CA ILE A 30 29.04 -2.34 -13.35
C ILE A 30 28.96 -3.32 -12.18
N PRO A 31 30.09 -3.69 -11.55
CA PRO A 31 30.04 -4.53 -10.37
C PRO A 31 29.04 -3.87 -9.43
N ASN A 32 27.92 -4.53 -9.12
CA ASN A 32 27.06 -4.07 -8.05
C ASN A 32 28.01 -3.84 -6.88
N PRO A 33 28.16 -2.62 -6.34
CA PRO A 33 28.74 -2.53 -5.02
C PRO A 33 27.87 -3.45 -4.17
N SER A 34 28.47 -4.52 -3.65
CA SER A 34 27.75 -5.48 -2.81
C SER A 34 26.96 -4.67 -1.79
N LEU A 35 25.64 -4.89 -1.73
CA LEU A 35 24.80 -4.21 -0.76
C LEU A 35 25.44 -4.34 0.61
N SER A 36 25.47 -3.25 1.38
CA SER A 36 25.96 -3.34 2.75
C SER A 36 25.02 -4.26 3.54
N PRO A 37 25.51 -4.95 4.58
CA PRO A 37 24.64 -5.75 5.44
C PRO A 37 23.43 -4.97 5.96
N SER A 38 23.63 -3.68 6.28
CA SER A 38 22.54 -2.79 6.69
C SER A 38 21.49 -2.56 5.59
N ASP A 39 21.90 -2.39 4.32
CA ASP A 39 20.95 -2.27 3.21
C ASP A 39 20.17 -3.56 3.01
N ILE A 40 20.81 -4.72 3.18
CA ILE A 40 20.15 -6.02 3.07
C ILE A 40 19.05 -6.12 4.15
N ASP A 41 19.38 -5.85 5.41
CA ASP A 41 18.42 -5.92 6.51
C ASP A 41 17.22 -4.98 6.28
N LEU A 42 17.48 -3.76 5.82
CA LEU A 42 16.45 -2.76 5.53
C LEU A 42 15.58 -3.11 4.32
N LEU A 43 16.11 -3.84 3.33
CA LEU A 43 15.35 -4.32 2.18
C LEU A 43 14.59 -5.61 2.46
N GLU A 44 15.07 -6.46 3.37
CA GLU A 44 14.39 -7.69 3.76
C GLU A 44 13.23 -7.41 4.72
N PHE A 45 13.34 -6.42 5.60
CA PHE A 45 12.27 -6.10 6.57
C PHE A 45 10.87 -5.92 5.94
N PRO A 46 10.70 -5.15 4.83
CA PRO A 46 9.42 -4.98 4.16
C PRO A 46 8.80 -6.26 3.62
N LEU A 47 9.59 -7.31 3.33
CA LEU A 47 9.05 -8.57 2.78
C LEU A 47 7.92 -9.17 3.62
N ASN A 48 7.91 -8.93 4.94
CA ASN A 48 6.81 -9.39 5.80
C ASN A 48 5.46 -8.78 5.39
N LEU A 49 5.46 -7.49 5.08
CA LEU A 49 4.27 -6.73 4.71
C LEU A 49 3.88 -7.03 3.26
N GLU A 50 4.86 -7.12 2.38
CA GLU A 50 4.68 -7.51 0.98
C GLU A 50 4.01 -8.89 0.84
N TYR A 51 4.40 -9.86 1.67
CA TYR A 51 3.70 -11.15 1.70
C TYR A 51 2.27 -11.02 2.24
N LEU A 52 2.08 -10.22 3.29
CA LEU A 52 0.75 -10.00 3.88
C LEU A 52 -0.20 -9.38 2.87
N GLU A 53 0.23 -8.35 2.16
CA GLU A 53 -0.57 -7.62 1.18
C GLU A 53 -0.83 -8.46 -0.06
N ALA A 54 0.21 -9.12 -0.62
CA ALA A 54 0.05 -10.04 -1.73
C ALA A 54 -0.97 -11.13 -1.41
N GLU A 55 -0.83 -11.82 -0.28
CA GLU A 55 -1.78 -12.86 0.12
C GLU A 55 -3.19 -12.29 0.34
N PHE A 56 -3.32 -11.20 1.11
CA PHE A 56 -4.63 -10.65 1.44
C PHE A 56 -5.39 -10.18 0.18
N PHE A 57 -4.74 -9.44 -0.72
CA PHE A 57 -5.37 -8.95 -1.95
C PHE A 57 -5.63 -10.07 -2.96
N LEU A 58 -4.74 -11.06 -3.10
CA LEU A 58 -4.98 -12.23 -3.96
C LEU A 58 -6.16 -13.06 -3.45
N TRP A 59 -6.20 -13.37 -2.15
CA TRP A 59 -7.34 -14.09 -1.56
C TRP A 59 -8.63 -13.31 -1.72
N GLY A 60 -8.64 -12.02 -1.38
CA GLY A 60 -9.83 -11.18 -1.50
C GLY A 60 -10.40 -11.11 -2.92
N SER A 61 -9.55 -10.94 -3.93
CA SER A 61 -9.98 -10.77 -5.32
C SER A 61 -10.24 -12.09 -6.07
N LEU A 62 -9.38 -13.09 -5.87
CA LEU A 62 -9.40 -14.35 -6.65
C LEU A 62 -9.96 -15.54 -5.85
N GLY A 63 -9.73 -15.56 -4.54
CA GLY A 63 -10.03 -16.69 -3.67
C GLY A 63 -8.89 -17.69 -3.52
N TYR A 64 -7.66 -17.27 -3.84
CA TYR A 64 -6.45 -18.07 -3.67
C TYR A 64 -5.21 -17.17 -3.66
N GLY A 65 -4.10 -17.66 -3.10
CA GLY A 65 -2.90 -16.87 -2.83
C GLY A 65 -1.70 -17.17 -3.74
N LEU A 66 -0.50 -16.86 -3.22
CA LEU A 66 0.77 -16.98 -3.96
C LEU A 66 1.07 -18.41 -4.41
N ASP A 67 0.58 -19.42 -3.70
CA ASP A 67 0.80 -20.83 -4.04
C ASP A 67 0.27 -21.19 -5.45
N MET A 68 -0.72 -20.45 -5.96
CA MET A 68 -1.22 -20.63 -7.33
C MET A 68 -0.68 -19.55 -8.28
N VAL A 69 -0.53 -18.31 -7.81
CA VAL A 69 -0.22 -17.15 -8.67
C VAL A 69 1.26 -17.03 -8.98
N ALA A 70 2.12 -17.27 -7.98
CA ALA A 70 3.57 -17.15 -8.09
C ALA A 70 4.27 -18.06 -7.07
N PRO A 71 4.15 -19.40 -7.18
CA PRO A 71 4.61 -20.34 -6.15
C PRO A 71 6.11 -20.25 -5.86
N ASN A 72 6.91 -19.84 -6.85
CA ASN A 72 8.34 -19.61 -6.66
C ASN A 72 8.65 -18.47 -5.66
N LEU A 73 7.74 -17.50 -5.52
CA LEU A 73 7.92 -16.39 -4.58
C LEU A 73 7.60 -16.78 -3.14
N THR A 74 6.88 -17.87 -2.87
CA THR A 74 6.69 -18.35 -1.49
C THR A 74 7.96 -18.92 -0.88
N ALA A 75 8.89 -19.39 -1.73
CA ALA A 75 10.13 -20.07 -1.37
C ALA A 75 9.92 -21.19 -0.33
N GLY A 76 8.81 -21.92 -0.45
CA GLY A 76 8.47 -23.04 0.43
C GLY A 76 7.84 -22.65 1.77
N GLY A 77 7.53 -21.37 1.97
CA GLY A 77 6.80 -20.90 3.15
C GLY A 77 5.35 -21.43 3.21
N PRO A 78 4.77 -21.62 4.40
CA PRO A 78 3.43 -22.19 4.56
C PRO A 78 2.33 -21.25 4.02
N PRO A 79 1.19 -21.80 3.54
CA PRO A 79 0.04 -20.99 3.11
C PRO A 79 -0.54 -20.16 4.26
N PRO A 80 -1.19 -19.03 3.98
CA PRO A 80 -1.82 -18.21 5.00
C PRO A 80 -3.04 -18.92 5.61
N ILE A 81 -3.38 -18.56 6.84
CA ILE A 81 -4.56 -19.04 7.55
C ILE A 81 -5.75 -18.14 7.20
N GLY A 82 -6.90 -18.78 6.89
CA GLY A 82 -8.19 -18.11 6.88
C GLY A 82 -8.47 -17.16 5.70
N GLY A 83 -7.61 -17.16 4.67
CA GLY A 83 -7.86 -16.46 3.42
C GLY A 83 -9.16 -16.91 2.75
N LYS A 84 -9.97 -15.96 2.28
CA LYS A 84 -11.23 -16.22 1.59
C LYS A 84 -11.42 -15.26 0.42
N LYS A 85 -12.21 -15.68 -0.56
CA LYS A 85 -12.70 -14.76 -1.60
C LYS A 85 -13.68 -13.78 -0.99
N ALA A 86 -13.41 -12.48 -1.13
CA ALA A 86 -14.30 -11.44 -0.65
C ALA A 86 -15.48 -11.22 -1.61
N ASN A 87 -16.61 -10.80 -1.07
CA ASN A 87 -17.78 -10.40 -1.85
C ASN A 87 -17.63 -8.96 -2.37
N LEU A 88 -16.74 -8.78 -3.33
CA LEU A 88 -16.43 -7.46 -3.90
C LEU A 88 -17.34 -7.13 -5.08
N ASP A 89 -17.79 -5.88 -5.16
CA ASP A 89 -18.39 -5.36 -6.39
C ASP A 89 -17.35 -5.35 -7.54
N PRO A 90 -17.79 -5.30 -8.81
CA PRO A 90 -16.87 -5.42 -9.95
C PRO A 90 -15.72 -4.40 -9.96
N VAL A 91 -15.98 -3.16 -9.53
CA VAL A 91 -14.98 -2.09 -9.55
C VAL A 91 -13.97 -2.31 -8.43
N THR A 92 -14.44 -2.54 -7.20
CA THR A 92 -13.55 -2.82 -6.07
C THR A 92 -12.72 -4.09 -6.32
N ARG A 93 -13.33 -5.14 -6.89
CA ARG A 93 -12.60 -6.37 -7.22
C ARG A 93 -11.47 -6.12 -8.23
N ASP A 94 -11.74 -5.34 -9.26
CA ASP A 94 -10.73 -5.01 -10.27
C ASP A 94 -9.55 -4.24 -9.67
N ILE A 95 -9.84 -3.21 -8.87
CA ILE A 95 -8.82 -2.41 -8.17
C ILE A 95 -7.99 -3.29 -7.23
N ILE A 96 -8.62 -4.09 -6.37
CA ILE A 96 -7.90 -4.99 -5.45
C ILE A 96 -7.07 -6.03 -6.22
N LEU A 97 -7.54 -6.50 -7.37
CA LEU A 97 -6.77 -7.42 -8.21
C LEU A 97 -5.53 -6.75 -8.80
N GLN A 98 -5.62 -5.47 -9.18
CA GLN A 98 -4.44 -4.71 -9.62
C GLN A 98 -3.41 -4.61 -8.50
N PHE A 99 -3.84 -4.29 -7.27
CA PHE A 99 -2.94 -4.24 -6.10
C PHE A 99 -2.30 -5.61 -5.85
N ALA A 100 -3.10 -6.67 -5.86
CA ALA A 100 -2.60 -8.03 -5.68
C ALA A 100 -1.44 -8.39 -6.63
N TYR A 101 -1.53 -8.02 -7.91
CA TYR A 101 -0.45 -8.26 -8.87
C TYR A 101 0.73 -7.29 -8.73
N GLN A 102 0.51 -6.09 -8.21
CA GLN A 102 1.57 -5.15 -7.86
C GLN A 102 2.42 -5.69 -6.70
N GLU A 103 1.81 -6.23 -5.65
CA GLU A 103 2.52 -6.85 -4.52
C GLU A 103 3.33 -8.08 -4.93
N VAL A 104 2.79 -8.90 -5.84
CA VAL A 104 3.56 -9.99 -6.47
C VAL A 104 4.79 -9.43 -7.20
N GLY A 105 4.67 -8.25 -7.80
CA GLY A 105 5.76 -7.50 -8.42
C GLY A 105 6.79 -6.99 -7.42
N HIS A 106 6.34 -6.43 -6.30
CA HIS A 106 7.19 -5.92 -5.22
C HIS A 106 8.02 -7.05 -4.58
N LEU A 107 7.39 -8.16 -4.20
CA LEU A 107 8.07 -9.38 -3.74
C LEU A 107 9.19 -9.81 -4.71
N ARG A 108 8.90 -9.80 -6.02
CA ARG A 108 9.87 -10.16 -7.05
C ARG A 108 11.00 -9.14 -7.15
N ALA A 109 10.72 -7.85 -7.02
CA ALA A 109 11.71 -6.78 -7.10
C ALA A 109 12.70 -6.86 -5.92
N ILE A 110 12.18 -7.07 -4.71
CA ILE A 110 13.01 -7.22 -3.50
C ILE A 110 13.84 -8.51 -3.59
N LYS A 111 13.23 -9.65 -3.92
CA LYS A 111 13.94 -10.94 -4.03
C LYS A 111 14.96 -11.05 -5.17
N ARG A 112 14.93 -10.11 -6.14
CA ARG A 112 15.99 -9.97 -7.15
C ARG A 112 17.20 -9.22 -6.63
N THR A 113 17.03 -8.45 -5.56
CA THR A 113 18.03 -7.53 -5.00
C THR A 113 18.68 -8.14 -3.76
N VAL A 114 17.89 -8.80 -2.91
CA VAL A 114 18.34 -9.50 -1.70
C VAL A 114 17.87 -10.96 -1.71
N LYS A 115 18.48 -11.80 -0.89
CA LYS A 115 18.09 -13.21 -0.77
C LYS A 115 16.65 -13.33 -0.25
N GLY A 116 16.31 -12.52 0.75
CA GLY A 116 15.01 -12.56 1.42
C GLY A 116 14.82 -13.85 2.20
N PHE A 117 13.58 -14.03 2.67
CA PHE A 117 13.15 -15.21 3.41
C PHE A 117 11.88 -15.83 2.80
N PRO A 118 11.62 -17.13 3.08
CA PRO A 118 10.36 -17.77 2.73
C PRO A 118 9.15 -17.04 3.31
N ARG A 119 8.00 -17.09 2.63
CA ARG A 119 6.74 -16.51 3.12
C ARG A 119 6.50 -16.95 4.58
N PRO A 120 6.35 -16.02 5.54
CA PRO A 120 6.05 -16.40 6.92
C PRO A 120 4.62 -16.94 7.02
N LEU A 121 4.30 -17.63 8.13
CA LEU A 121 2.91 -17.99 8.41
C LEU A 121 2.12 -16.71 8.72
N LEU A 122 1.13 -16.41 7.87
CA LEU A 122 0.27 -15.24 7.99
C LEU A 122 -1.12 -15.67 8.45
N ASP A 123 -1.72 -14.89 9.35
CA ASP A 123 -3.13 -15.06 9.75
C ASP A 123 -3.96 -13.91 9.18
N ILE A 124 -4.60 -14.17 8.04
CA ILE A 124 -5.50 -13.24 7.35
C ILE A 124 -6.97 -13.63 7.58
N SER A 125 -7.25 -14.39 8.64
CA SER A 125 -8.60 -14.83 8.98
C SER A 125 -9.50 -13.66 9.39
N ALA A 126 -10.82 -13.82 9.19
CA ALA A 126 -11.80 -12.85 9.64
C ALA A 126 -11.74 -12.65 11.17
N GLU A 127 -11.44 -13.72 11.90
CA GLU A 127 -11.26 -13.72 13.36
C GLU A 127 -10.09 -12.84 13.79
N ASN A 128 -8.99 -12.84 13.04
CA ASN A 128 -7.86 -11.97 13.33
C ASN A 128 -8.17 -10.49 13.05
N PHE A 129 -8.80 -10.19 11.91
CA PHE A 129 -9.26 -8.83 11.61
C PHE A 129 -10.28 -8.32 12.63
N ALA A 130 -11.21 -9.16 13.09
CA ALA A 130 -12.15 -8.82 14.14
C ALA A 130 -11.44 -8.43 15.45
N LYS A 131 -10.37 -9.14 15.85
CA LYS A 131 -9.58 -8.78 17.03
C LYS A 131 -8.92 -7.41 16.87
N ILE A 132 -8.36 -7.11 15.70
CA ILE A 132 -7.73 -5.81 15.43
C ILE A 132 -8.77 -4.69 15.52
N ILE A 133 -9.93 -4.86 14.88
CA ILE A 133 -11.02 -3.89 14.92
C ILE A 133 -11.54 -3.70 16.34
N ASN A 134 -11.73 -4.77 17.11
CA ASN A 134 -12.15 -4.68 18.50
C ASN A 134 -11.14 -3.91 19.36
N ASN A 135 -9.84 -4.09 19.11
CA ASN A 135 -8.77 -3.34 19.78
C ASN A 135 -8.79 -1.85 19.40
N ALA A 136 -9.08 -1.53 18.13
CA ALA A 136 -9.23 -0.15 17.67
C ALA A 136 -10.45 0.52 18.32
N MET A 137 -11.57 -0.19 18.39
CA MET A 137 -12.81 0.29 18.98
C MET A 137 -12.79 0.31 20.51
N LYS A 138 -11.90 -0.44 21.14
CA LYS A 138 -11.82 -0.70 22.60
C LYS A 138 -13.04 -1.44 23.16
N TYR A 139 -13.83 -2.08 22.30
CA TYR A 139 -14.93 -2.97 22.66
C TYR A 139 -15.22 -3.95 21.50
N PRO A 140 -15.82 -5.13 21.77
CA PRO A 140 -16.14 -6.09 20.73
C PRO A 140 -17.33 -5.65 19.87
N LEU A 141 -17.19 -5.76 18.54
CA LEU A 141 -18.30 -5.63 17.62
C LEU A 141 -19.12 -6.92 17.53
N TYR A 142 -20.44 -6.79 17.37
CA TYR A 142 -21.35 -7.91 17.16
C TYR A 142 -22.25 -7.66 15.94
N PRO A 143 -22.26 -8.55 14.93
CA PRO A 143 -21.36 -9.69 14.75
C PRO A 143 -19.89 -9.27 14.61
N PRO A 144 -18.91 -10.17 14.77
CA PRO A 144 -17.50 -9.85 14.56
C PRO A 144 -17.23 -9.25 13.17
N PHE A 145 -16.30 -8.31 13.07
CA PHE A 145 -15.93 -7.70 11.80
C PHE A 145 -15.33 -8.75 10.85
N ASP A 146 -15.93 -8.91 9.68
CA ASP A 146 -15.45 -9.81 8.63
C ASP A 146 -14.95 -8.98 7.43
N PRO A 147 -13.64 -9.03 7.10
CA PRO A 147 -13.08 -8.30 5.97
C PRO A 147 -13.59 -8.83 4.62
N TYR A 148 -14.06 -10.07 4.54
CA TYR A 148 -14.49 -10.72 3.29
C TYR A 148 -15.98 -10.51 2.99
N ALA A 149 -16.74 -9.94 3.92
CA ALA A 149 -18.19 -9.85 3.83
C ALA A 149 -18.71 -8.99 2.67
N ASN A 150 -18.01 -7.90 2.35
CA ASN A 150 -18.35 -6.99 1.24
C ASN A 150 -17.19 -6.04 0.89
N GLY A 151 -17.32 -5.27 -0.19
CA GLY A 151 -16.32 -4.30 -0.64
C GLY A 151 -15.94 -3.23 0.37
N LEU A 152 -16.89 -2.69 1.16
CA LEU A 152 -16.59 -1.67 2.16
C LEU A 152 -15.76 -2.26 3.30
N ASN A 153 -16.13 -3.43 3.81
CA ASN A 153 -15.36 -4.13 4.84
C ASN A 153 -13.95 -4.47 4.35
N PHE A 154 -13.83 -4.91 3.09
CA PHE A 154 -12.53 -5.23 2.52
C PHE A 154 -11.65 -3.99 2.37
N LEU A 155 -12.21 -2.84 1.96
CA LEU A 155 -11.48 -1.58 1.91
C LEU A 155 -11.07 -1.09 3.30
N ILE A 156 -11.92 -1.22 4.32
CA ILE A 156 -11.57 -0.89 5.72
C ILE A 156 -10.45 -1.81 6.23
N ALA A 157 -10.51 -3.10 5.91
CA ALA A 157 -9.47 -4.05 6.26
C ALA A 157 -8.15 -3.74 5.53
N SER A 158 -8.24 -3.39 4.24
CA SER A 158 -7.10 -2.92 3.45
C SER A 158 -6.54 -1.64 4.07
N TYR A 159 -7.37 -0.71 4.55
CA TYR A 159 -6.90 0.48 5.24
C TYR A 159 -6.04 0.17 6.48
N ILE A 160 -6.11 -1.03 7.09
CA ILE A 160 -5.31 -1.45 8.25
C ILE A 160 -3.86 -1.85 7.87
N ILE A 161 -3.58 -2.22 6.62
CA ILE A 161 -2.30 -2.84 6.24
C ILE A 161 -1.25 -1.84 5.70
N PRO A 162 -1.47 -1.12 4.58
CA PRO A 162 -0.42 -0.43 3.81
C PRO A 162 0.31 0.68 4.56
N TYR A 163 -0.38 1.36 5.48
CA TYR A 163 0.23 2.46 6.20
C TYR A 163 1.45 2.05 7.04
N VAL A 164 1.50 0.80 7.52
CA VAL A 164 2.67 0.29 8.25
C VAL A 164 3.85 0.06 7.30
N GLY A 165 3.60 -0.38 6.06
CA GLY A 165 4.63 -0.56 5.02
C GLY A 165 5.18 0.77 4.53
N LEU A 166 4.30 1.71 4.21
CA LEU A 166 4.65 3.04 3.73
C LEU A 166 5.55 3.80 4.71
N THR A 167 5.15 3.87 5.98
CA THR A 167 5.95 4.56 7.00
C THR A 167 7.28 3.86 7.27
N GLY A 168 7.35 2.53 7.11
CA GLY A 168 8.58 1.76 7.16
C GLY A 168 9.55 2.11 6.03
N TYR A 169 9.06 2.31 4.80
CA TYR A 169 9.90 2.77 3.69
C TYR A 169 10.43 4.19 3.88
N VAL A 170 9.58 5.11 4.36
CA VAL A 170 10.02 6.48 4.69
C VAL A 170 11.10 6.45 5.79
N GLY A 171 10.92 5.64 6.84
CA GLY A 171 11.88 5.47 7.93
C GLY A 171 13.16 4.73 7.54
N ALA A 172 13.12 3.88 6.51
CA ALA A 172 14.29 3.18 5.97
C ALA A 172 15.13 4.09 5.06
N ASN A 173 14.52 4.94 4.25
CA ASN A 173 15.19 5.81 3.27
C ASN A 173 16.46 6.53 3.77
N PRO A 174 16.46 7.24 4.93
CA PRO A 174 17.64 7.94 5.40
C PRO A 174 18.76 7.00 5.87
N LYS A 175 18.46 5.72 6.14
CA LYS A 175 19.39 4.70 6.64
C LYS A 175 20.06 3.91 5.50
N LEU A 176 19.49 3.95 4.30
CA LEU A 176 20.05 3.28 3.12
C LEU A 176 21.36 3.92 2.67
N GLN A 177 22.31 3.09 2.26
CA GLN A 177 23.64 3.52 1.86
C GLN A 177 23.80 3.48 0.34
N SER A 178 23.41 2.39 -0.31
CA SER A 178 23.60 2.20 -1.75
C SER A 178 22.54 2.91 -2.59
N ALA A 179 22.97 3.38 -3.77
CA ALA A 179 22.05 3.94 -4.76
C ALA A 179 21.04 2.90 -5.26
N GLN A 180 21.43 1.62 -5.31
CA GLN A 180 20.54 0.51 -5.69
C GLN A 180 19.41 0.33 -4.67
N ALA A 181 19.72 0.25 -3.37
CA ALA A 181 18.70 0.11 -2.35
C ALA A 181 17.78 1.33 -2.29
N LYS A 182 18.35 2.56 -2.35
CA LYS A 182 17.57 3.81 -2.41
C LYS A 182 16.61 3.84 -3.59
N ARG A 183 17.08 3.43 -4.78
CA ARG A 183 16.24 3.38 -5.97
C ARG A 183 15.10 2.38 -5.81
N LEU A 184 15.38 1.20 -5.26
CA LEU A 184 14.36 0.18 -5.04
C LEU A 184 13.30 0.68 -4.05
N VAL A 185 13.72 1.13 -2.87
CA VAL A 185 12.80 1.62 -1.83
C VAL A 185 11.98 2.82 -2.31
N ALA A 186 12.60 3.79 -2.99
CA ALA A 186 11.86 4.93 -3.54
C ALA A 186 10.82 4.50 -4.59
N GLY A 187 11.12 3.48 -5.40
CA GLY A 187 10.20 2.94 -6.38
C GLY A 187 9.00 2.23 -5.74
N LEU A 188 9.25 1.39 -4.73
CA LEU A 188 8.20 0.70 -3.95
C LEU A 188 7.31 1.72 -3.24
N LEU A 189 7.91 2.64 -2.49
CA LEU A 189 7.21 3.71 -1.78
C LEU A 189 6.24 4.49 -2.69
N GLY A 190 6.62 4.76 -3.95
CA GLY A 190 5.76 5.45 -4.90
C GLY A 190 4.48 4.69 -5.26
N VAL A 191 4.57 3.37 -5.42
CA VAL A 191 3.40 2.52 -5.72
C VAL A 191 2.53 2.33 -4.48
N GLU A 192 3.14 2.01 -3.35
CA GLU A 192 2.49 1.87 -2.04
C GLU A 192 1.68 3.13 -1.67
N SER A 193 2.28 4.31 -1.87
CA SER A 193 1.61 5.60 -1.61
C SER A 193 0.38 5.80 -2.50
N ALA A 194 0.44 5.35 -3.76
CA ALA A 194 -0.68 5.46 -4.68
C ALA A 194 -1.82 4.49 -4.30
N GLN A 195 -1.49 3.28 -3.83
CA GLN A 195 -2.48 2.31 -3.36
C GLN A 195 -3.18 2.81 -2.08
N ASP A 196 -2.43 3.32 -1.09
CA ASP A 196 -3.02 3.93 0.11
C ASP A 196 -3.94 5.10 -0.24
N ALA A 197 -3.53 5.99 -1.16
CA ALA A 197 -4.35 7.11 -1.61
C ALA A 197 -5.65 6.64 -2.29
N VAL A 198 -5.61 5.58 -3.11
CA VAL A 198 -6.83 5.00 -3.72
C VAL A 198 -7.76 4.42 -2.66
N ILE A 199 -7.25 3.66 -1.69
CA ILE A 199 -8.05 3.11 -0.59
C ILE A 199 -8.69 4.25 0.20
N ARG A 200 -7.90 5.26 0.59
CA ARG A 200 -8.37 6.43 1.32
C ARG A 200 -9.42 7.20 0.53
N ALA A 201 -9.24 7.39 -0.77
CA ALA A 201 -10.21 8.11 -1.61
C ALA A 201 -11.56 7.38 -1.65
N LEU A 202 -11.54 6.05 -1.87
CA LEU A 202 -12.75 5.22 -1.88
C LEU A 202 -13.45 5.24 -0.52
N LEU A 203 -12.70 5.17 0.58
CA LEU A 203 -13.31 5.24 1.91
C LEU A 203 -13.80 6.65 2.26
N HIS A 204 -13.10 7.70 1.83
CA HIS A 204 -13.49 9.09 2.06
C HIS A 204 -14.81 9.42 1.38
N GLU A 205 -15.02 8.95 0.15
CA GLU A 205 -16.32 9.05 -0.54
C GLU A 205 -17.47 8.46 0.29
N ARG A 206 -17.16 7.46 1.12
CA ARG A 206 -18.10 6.71 1.97
C ARG A 206 -18.02 7.12 3.44
N ALA A 207 -17.32 8.21 3.77
CA ALA A 207 -16.95 8.57 5.15
C ALA A 207 -18.15 8.66 6.11
N SER A 208 -19.29 9.19 5.64
CA SER A 208 -20.51 9.35 6.43
C SER A 208 -21.42 8.12 6.46
N LEU A 209 -21.14 7.09 5.63
CA LEU A 209 -21.92 5.87 5.62
C LEU A 209 -21.66 5.05 6.88
N LYS A 210 -22.70 4.37 7.37
CA LYS A 210 -22.59 3.42 8.47
C LYS A 210 -22.02 2.09 7.97
N VAL A 211 -21.08 1.53 8.71
CA VAL A 211 -20.51 0.21 8.46
C VAL A 211 -21.49 -0.83 8.99
N GLN A 212 -22.44 -1.24 8.15
CA GLN A 212 -23.50 -2.16 8.56
C GLN A 212 -22.94 -3.51 9.05
N PRO A 213 -23.52 -4.08 10.12
CA PRO A 213 -24.71 -3.64 10.87
C PRO A 213 -24.39 -2.70 12.04
N TYR A 214 -23.17 -2.19 12.15
CA TYR A 214 -22.74 -1.37 13.26
C TYR A 214 -23.24 0.07 13.10
N ASP A 215 -23.63 0.69 14.22
CA ASP A 215 -23.99 2.11 14.25
C ASP A 215 -22.74 3.02 14.30
N ILE A 216 -21.73 2.70 13.49
CA ILE A 216 -20.43 3.39 13.40
C ILE A 216 -20.21 3.81 11.96
N THR A 217 -19.81 5.05 11.74
CA THR A 217 -19.49 5.55 10.39
C THR A 217 -18.11 5.08 9.92
N VAL A 218 -17.88 5.10 8.61
CA VAL A 218 -16.55 4.80 8.04
C VAL A 218 -15.49 5.76 8.60
N ALA A 219 -15.80 7.06 8.72
CA ALA A 219 -14.88 8.04 9.31
C ALA A 219 -14.54 7.72 10.77
N GLU A 220 -15.53 7.41 11.60
CA GLU A 220 -15.29 7.04 13.00
C GLU A 220 -14.43 5.78 13.11
N LEU A 221 -14.72 4.74 12.34
CA LEU A 221 -13.97 3.49 12.40
C LEU A 221 -12.53 3.66 11.91
N THR A 222 -12.31 4.38 10.82
CA THR A 222 -10.96 4.64 10.30
C THR A 222 -10.15 5.53 11.24
N ASN A 223 -10.76 6.53 11.88
CA ASN A 223 -10.11 7.32 12.93
C ASN A 223 -9.66 6.43 14.10
N ARG A 224 -10.51 5.49 14.56
CA ARG A 224 -10.13 4.52 15.62
C ARG A 224 -8.99 3.59 15.21
N ILE A 225 -8.94 3.18 13.95
CA ILE A 225 -7.83 2.38 13.41
C ILE A 225 -6.53 3.21 13.40
N SER A 226 -6.59 4.48 12.99
CA SER A 226 -5.44 5.38 13.04
C SER A 226 -4.93 5.61 14.46
N ASP A 227 -5.84 5.80 15.43
CA ASP A 227 -5.50 5.92 16.86
C ASP A 227 -4.74 4.68 17.35
N LEU A 228 -5.27 3.47 17.07
CA LEU A 228 -4.59 2.21 17.43
C LEU A 228 -3.18 2.12 16.84
N ARG A 229 -3.00 2.54 15.58
CA ARG A 229 -1.68 2.53 14.94
C ARG A 229 -0.74 3.52 15.60
N ASN A 230 -1.21 4.68 16.03
CA ASN A 230 -0.40 5.65 16.77
C ASN A 230 0.02 5.09 18.14
N ASP A 231 -0.90 4.44 18.86
CA ASP A 231 -0.63 3.76 20.14
C ASP A 231 0.49 2.72 19.99
N ILE A 232 0.42 1.88 18.94
CA ILE A 232 1.42 0.83 18.68
C ILE A 232 2.77 1.44 18.28
N GLY A 233 2.76 2.53 17.51
CA GLY A 233 3.97 3.20 17.03
C GLY A 233 4.75 3.98 18.09
N LYS A 234 4.15 4.31 19.24
CA LYS A 234 4.78 4.99 20.40
C LYS A 234 5.52 6.31 20.09
N GLN A 235 5.22 6.97 18.96
CA GLN A 235 5.95 8.16 18.48
C GLN A 235 5.03 9.36 18.13
N GLY A 236 3.94 9.54 18.87
CA GLY A 236 3.00 10.65 18.65
C GLY A 236 2.10 10.45 17.43
N LEU A 237 1.52 11.55 16.93
CA LEU A 237 0.63 11.53 15.76
C LEU A 237 1.45 11.23 14.50
N LYS A 238 1.34 9.98 14.03
CA LYS A 238 2.06 9.48 12.85
C LYS A 238 1.11 8.80 11.88
N ASN A 239 -0.20 8.94 12.05
CA ASN A 239 -1.27 8.46 11.18
C ASN A 239 -2.53 9.23 11.53
N GLU A 240 -3.19 9.70 10.50
CA GLU A 240 -4.46 10.37 10.60
C GLU A 240 -5.52 9.61 9.81
N GLY A 241 -6.74 9.61 10.35
CA GLY A 241 -7.89 9.04 9.68
C GLY A 241 -8.38 9.90 8.52
N LEU A 242 -9.50 9.52 7.91
CA LEU A 242 -9.98 10.13 6.67
C LEU A 242 -10.53 11.54 6.84
N ILE A 243 -11.01 11.85 8.04
CA ILE A 243 -11.55 13.15 8.44
C ILE A 243 -10.89 13.55 9.75
N VAL A 244 -10.20 14.69 9.73
CA VAL A 244 -9.44 15.23 10.85
C VAL A 244 -10.01 16.58 11.31
N PRO A 245 -9.73 17.02 12.55
CA PRO A 245 -9.92 18.42 12.96
C PRO A 245 -9.28 19.38 11.95
N LEU A 246 -9.90 20.55 11.76
CA LEU A 246 -9.51 21.51 10.71
C LEU A 246 -8.05 21.93 10.85
N GLU A 247 -7.56 22.06 12.08
CA GLU A 247 -6.19 22.43 12.44
C GLU A 247 -5.14 21.37 12.10
N LEU A 248 -5.54 20.11 11.91
CA LEU A 248 -4.64 19.01 11.55
C LEU A 248 -4.61 18.75 10.05
N GLY A 249 -5.67 19.09 9.32
CA GLY A 249 -5.67 18.89 7.87
C GLY A 249 -4.81 19.91 7.13
N ALA A 250 -4.63 19.70 5.83
CA ALA A 250 -3.67 20.44 5.02
C ALA A 250 -3.78 21.97 5.19
N GLU A 251 -2.65 22.59 5.53
CA GLU A 251 -2.51 24.03 5.83
C GLU A 251 -3.41 24.55 6.96
N GLY A 252 -4.07 23.67 7.73
CA GLY A 252 -5.09 24.04 8.71
C GLY A 252 -6.39 24.56 8.08
N ARG A 253 -6.69 24.17 6.83
CA ARG A 253 -7.78 24.78 6.02
C ARG A 253 -8.82 23.78 5.52
N ILE A 254 -8.61 22.48 5.70
CA ILE A 254 -9.52 21.44 5.24
C ILE A 254 -9.53 20.27 6.23
N SER A 255 -10.65 19.57 6.37
CA SER A 255 -10.77 18.40 7.26
C SER A 255 -10.60 17.05 6.54
N GLY A 256 -10.77 17.01 5.22
CA GLY A 256 -10.59 15.80 4.42
C GLY A 256 -9.12 15.42 4.30
N ASN A 257 -8.81 14.13 4.49
CA ASN A 257 -7.45 13.63 4.58
C ASN A 257 -7.23 12.34 3.78
N VAL A 258 -7.36 12.47 2.45
CA VAL A 258 -7.20 11.37 1.49
C VAL A 258 -5.72 11.00 1.28
N ILE A 259 -4.80 11.91 1.56
CA ILE A 259 -3.35 11.66 1.51
C ILE A 259 -2.79 12.18 2.83
N ALA A 260 -2.37 11.26 3.70
CA ALA A 260 -1.83 11.62 5.00
C ALA A 260 -0.37 12.11 4.88
N GLY A 261 -0.09 13.25 5.48
CA GLY A 261 1.24 13.82 5.60
C GLY A 261 1.34 14.69 6.84
N ASP A 262 2.56 15.03 7.22
CA ASP A 262 2.81 15.96 8.31
C ASP A 262 2.42 17.41 7.93
N ARG A 263 2.80 18.37 8.78
CA ARG A 263 2.48 19.78 8.58
C ARG A 263 3.01 20.35 7.25
N ASP A 264 4.09 19.78 6.71
CA ASP A 264 4.68 20.18 5.44
C ASP A 264 4.22 19.27 4.27
N SER A 265 3.17 18.46 4.51
CA SER A 265 2.67 17.44 3.58
C SER A 265 3.72 16.38 3.21
N VAL A 266 4.69 16.14 4.09
CA VAL A 266 5.68 15.07 3.94
C VAL A 266 5.14 13.79 4.57
N ALA A 267 5.34 12.65 3.91
CA ALA A 267 4.90 11.36 4.43
C ALA A 267 5.55 11.07 5.80
N TYR A 268 4.76 10.55 6.73
CA TYR A 268 5.26 10.20 8.06
C TYR A 268 6.29 9.07 8.00
N ASP A 269 7.32 9.16 8.84
CA ASP A 269 8.28 8.09 9.12
C ASP A 269 7.92 7.30 10.38
N ARG A 270 8.31 6.02 10.42
CA ARG A 270 8.27 5.15 11.60
C ARG A 270 9.49 4.25 11.69
#